data_AF-A0A1D6EE80-F1
#
_entry.id   AF-A0A1D6EE80-F1
#
_cell.length_a   1.000
_cell.length_b   1.000
_cell.length_c   1.000
_cell.angle_alpha   90.00
_cell.angle_beta   90.00
_cell.angle_gamma   90.00
#
_symmetry.space_group_name_H-M   'P 1'
#
loop_
_entity.id
_entity.type
_entity.pdbx_description
1 polymer ?
#
loop_
_entity_poly.entity_id
_entity_poly.type
_entity_poly.pdbx_seq_one_letter_code
_entity_poly.pdbx_strand_id
1 'polypeptide(L)'
;MTSLSITVMTLNLHEGEQPSESPNSWEKRRDICVSVITSYSPTILCTQQGLRWQLDYLQQCLPGYEQFGISRKGSQDNTDEYCTIFYEKEKVELTEGGTFWLSESPSVPGSISWGAKAPCIATWAISWEKQGALEFLKLIFRALCLCWDRQTQDLHIDWILFRGRPLVPALCEVINDNIDGVYPSSHFPIFAEFLLPRSVRLAETPS
;
A
#
# COMPACT_ATOMS: atom_id res chain seq x y z
N MET A 1 29.46 7.26 -2.48
CA MET A 1 28.06 7.73 -2.36
C MET A 1 27.20 6.51 -2.16
N THR A 2 26.52 6.41 -1.03
CA THR A 2 25.46 5.42 -0.82
C THR A 2 24.38 5.64 -1.88
N SER A 3 23.89 4.57 -2.50
CA SER A 3 22.74 4.67 -3.39
C SER A 3 21.54 5.05 -2.54
N LEU A 4 20.72 5.99 -3.00
CA LEU A 4 19.42 6.24 -2.38
C LEU A 4 18.49 5.07 -2.68
N SER A 5 17.55 4.81 -1.78
CA SER A 5 16.52 3.80 -1.95
C SER A 5 15.19 4.28 -1.40
N ILE A 6 14.12 3.65 -1.88
CA ILE A 6 12.77 3.81 -1.37
C ILE A 6 12.22 2.45 -0.97
N THR A 7 11.58 2.39 0.19
CA THR A 7 10.97 1.17 0.71
C THR A 7 9.46 1.22 0.56
N VAL A 8 8.88 0.11 0.09
CA VAL A 8 7.45 -0.03 -0.16
C VAL A 8 6.95 -1.27 0.57
N MET A 9 5.89 -1.12 1.35
CA MET A 9 5.18 -2.22 1.99
C MET A 9 3.76 -2.31 1.44
N THR A 10 3.26 -3.52 1.23
CA THR A 10 1.82 -3.79 1.04
C THR A 10 1.29 -4.66 2.17
N LEU A 11 0.13 -4.30 2.73
CA LEU A 11 -0.50 -4.98 3.86
C LEU A 11 -2.03 -4.99 3.68
N ASN A 12 -2.60 -6.19 3.52
CA ASN A 12 -4.05 -6.35 3.55
C ASN A 12 -4.55 -6.33 5.00
N LEU A 13 -5.46 -5.40 5.34
CA LEU A 13 -5.98 -5.24 6.70
C LEU A 13 -7.09 -6.24 7.05
N HIS A 14 -7.50 -7.06 6.09
CA HIS A 14 -8.60 -8.00 6.12
C HIS A 14 -9.98 -7.30 6.16
N GLU A 15 -10.99 -7.98 5.61
CA GLU A 15 -12.39 -7.54 5.67
C GLU A 15 -12.87 -7.33 7.11
N GLY A 16 -13.78 -6.36 7.28
CA GLY A 16 -14.16 -5.65 8.51
C GLY A 16 -14.34 -6.42 9.82
N GLU A 17 -15.51 -6.30 10.44
CA GLU A 17 -15.77 -6.94 11.74
C GLU A 17 -15.80 -8.45 11.59
N GLN A 18 -14.83 -9.11 12.21
CA GLN A 18 -14.81 -10.55 12.36
C GLN A 18 -15.17 -10.94 13.80
N PRO A 19 -15.68 -12.17 14.03
CA PRO A 19 -15.89 -12.68 15.39
C PRO A 19 -14.63 -12.53 16.25
N SER A 20 -14.79 -12.22 17.53
CA SER A 20 -13.67 -12.06 18.49
C SER A 20 -12.73 -13.26 18.52
N GLU A 21 -13.27 -14.45 18.32
CA GLU A 21 -12.51 -15.70 18.31
C GLU A 21 -11.63 -15.86 17.07
N SER A 22 -11.95 -15.17 15.97
CA SER A 22 -11.16 -15.23 14.74
C SER A 22 -9.74 -14.71 14.98
N PRO A 23 -8.69 -15.44 14.53
CA PRO A 23 -7.33 -14.91 14.52
C PRO A 23 -7.21 -13.68 13.60
N ASN A 24 -8.10 -13.56 12.62
CA ASN A 24 -8.16 -12.42 11.71
C ASN A 24 -9.00 -11.25 12.24
N SER A 25 -9.51 -11.32 13.47
CA SER A 25 -10.19 -10.17 14.09
C SER A 25 -9.26 -8.97 14.24
N TRP A 26 -9.80 -7.78 13.95
CA TRP A 26 -9.01 -6.56 13.99
C TRP A 26 -8.43 -6.28 15.36
N GLU A 27 -9.21 -6.46 16.43
CA GLU A 27 -8.77 -6.20 17.80
C GLU A 27 -7.54 -7.01 18.20
N LYS A 28 -7.40 -8.24 17.71
CA LYS A 28 -6.22 -9.09 17.96
C LYS A 28 -5.01 -8.68 17.13
N ARG A 29 -5.22 -8.07 15.95
CA ARG A 29 -4.16 -7.81 14.98
C ARG A 29 -3.71 -6.35 14.92
N ARG A 30 -4.52 -5.38 15.34
CA ARG A 30 -4.27 -3.96 15.10
C ARG A 30 -2.91 -3.48 15.64
N ASP A 31 -2.55 -3.92 16.85
CA ASP A 31 -1.28 -3.55 17.48
C ASP A 31 -0.11 -4.27 16.78
N ILE A 32 -0.33 -5.49 16.29
CA ILE A 32 0.65 -6.27 15.50
C ILE A 32 0.90 -5.59 14.14
N CYS A 33 -0.16 -5.15 13.46
CA CYS A 33 -0.05 -4.36 12.22
C CYS A 33 0.82 -3.13 12.45
N VAL A 34 0.56 -2.36 13.52
CA VAL A 34 1.36 -1.18 13.87
C VAL A 34 2.80 -1.56 14.18
N SER A 35 3.03 -2.62 14.96
CA SER A 35 4.38 -3.10 15.30
C SER A 35 5.18 -3.48 14.05
N VAL A 36 4.56 -4.20 13.11
CA VAL A 36 5.21 -4.58 11.85
C VAL A 36 5.49 -3.35 10.99
N ILE A 37 4.51 -2.45 10.80
CA ILE A 37 4.72 -1.23 10.02
C ILE A 37 5.86 -0.38 10.62
N THR A 38 5.88 -0.19 11.94
CA THR A 38 6.91 0.64 12.60
C THR A 38 8.28 -0.01 12.62
N SER A 39 8.38 -1.33 12.69
CA SER A 39 9.66 -2.06 12.66
C SER A 39 10.36 -1.96 11.31
N TYR A 40 9.61 -2.00 10.20
CA TYR A 40 10.17 -1.86 8.85
C TYR A 40 10.23 -0.40 8.38
N SER A 41 9.41 0.48 8.95
CA SER A 41 9.30 1.91 8.64
C SER A 41 9.32 2.20 7.11
N PRO A 42 8.39 1.63 6.33
CA PRO A 42 8.39 1.77 4.87
C PRO A 42 8.15 3.21 4.45
N THR A 43 8.89 3.72 3.46
CA THR A 43 8.65 5.07 2.92
C THR A 43 7.23 5.21 2.36
N ILE A 44 6.71 4.13 1.77
CA ILE A 44 5.34 4.01 1.27
C ILE A 44 4.72 2.73 1.81
N LEU A 45 3.58 2.84 2.51
CA LEU A 45 2.76 1.71 2.93
C LEU A 45 1.45 1.71 2.14
N CYS A 46 1.07 0.58 1.58
CA CYS A 46 -0.16 0.43 0.81
C CYS A 46 -1.06 -0.61 1.46
N THR A 47 -2.24 -0.19 1.86
CA THR A 47 -3.20 -1.09 2.51
C THR A 47 -4.29 -1.53 1.55
N GLN A 48 -4.80 -2.73 1.76
CA GLN A 48 -5.98 -3.27 1.06
C GLN A 48 -7.05 -3.62 2.07
N GLN A 49 -8.32 -3.59 1.63
CA GLN A 49 -9.50 -3.93 2.43
C GLN A 49 -9.66 -3.12 3.71
N GLY A 50 -8.94 -2.00 3.85
CA GLY A 50 -9.05 -1.15 5.03
C GLY A 50 -10.40 -0.47 5.08
N LEU A 51 -11.14 -0.66 6.18
CA LEU A 51 -12.29 0.19 6.50
C LEU A 51 -11.82 1.49 7.14
N ARG A 52 -12.67 2.52 7.05
CA ARG A 52 -12.32 3.88 7.51
C ARG A 52 -11.78 3.90 8.94
N TRP A 53 -12.43 3.20 9.87
CA TRP A 53 -12.03 3.16 11.27
C TRP A 53 -10.71 2.40 11.52
N GLN A 54 -10.36 1.40 10.70
CA GLN A 54 -9.05 0.73 10.76
C GLN A 54 -7.94 1.69 10.28
N LEU A 55 -8.20 2.41 9.19
CA LEU A 55 -7.27 3.41 8.64
C LEU A 55 -7.07 4.59 9.59
N ASP A 56 -8.14 5.06 10.24
CA ASP A 56 -8.07 6.13 11.24
C ASP A 56 -7.24 5.70 12.46
N TYR A 57 -7.38 4.44 12.90
CA TYR A 57 -6.53 3.87 13.94
C TYR A 57 -5.05 3.83 13.51
N LEU A 58 -4.74 3.33 12.32
CA LEU A 58 -3.37 3.33 11.81
C LEU A 58 -2.79 4.75 11.70
N GLN A 59 -3.59 5.71 11.23
CA GLN A 59 -3.18 7.11 11.13
C GLN A 59 -2.83 7.72 12.49
N GLN A 60 -3.57 7.38 13.55
CA GLN A 60 -3.27 7.83 14.91
C GLN A 60 -1.94 7.25 15.42
N CYS A 61 -1.66 5.99 15.10
CA CYS A 61 -0.42 5.31 15.48
C CYS A 61 0.80 5.72 14.62
N LEU A 62 0.57 6.28 13.43
CA LEU A 62 1.60 6.63 12.45
C LEU A 62 1.61 8.14 12.15
N PRO A 63 1.90 9.02 13.12
CA PRO A 63 1.81 10.48 12.96
C PRO A 63 2.83 11.08 11.96
N GLY A 64 3.88 10.32 11.62
CA GLY A 64 4.85 10.66 10.57
C GLY A 64 4.35 10.41 9.14
N TYR A 65 3.19 9.77 8.99
CA TYR A 65 2.63 9.42 7.70
C TYR A 65 1.41 10.28 7.37
N GLU A 66 1.26 10.63 6.11
CA GLU A 66 -0.01 11.08 5.55
C GLU A 66 -0.66 9.94 4.77
N GLN A 67 -1.97 10.03 4.53
CA GLN A 67 -2.72 9.00 3.80
C GLN A 67 -3.50 9.56 2.61
N PHE A 68 -3.60 8.78 1.55
CA PHE A 68 -4.31 9.11 0.32
C PHE A 68 -5.12 7.91 -0.21
N GLY A 69 -6.35 8.18 -0.65
CA GLY A 69 -7.24 7.19 -1.24
C GLY A 69 -8.70 7.47 -0.93
N ILE A 70 -9.60 6.89 -1.71
CA ILE A 70 -11.05 6.95 -1.48
C ILE A 70 -11.64 5.55 -1.34
N SER A 71 -12.83 5.48 -0.77
CA SER A 71 -13.56 4.23 -0.62
C SER A 71 -13.94 3.67 -1.99
N ARG A 72 -14.09 2.35 -2.07
CA ARG A 72 -14.53 1.67 -3.29
C ARG A 72 -15.95 2.05 -3.75
N LYS A 73 -16.70 2.82 -2.95
CA LYS A 73 -17.98 3.43 -3.36
C LYS A 73 -17.86 4.89 -3.83
N GLY A 74 -16.68 5.50 -3.72
CA GLY A 74 -16.41 6.87 -4.16
C GLY A 74 -16.01 7.79 -3.00
N SER A 75 -15.74 9.07 -3.32
CA SER A 75 -15.26 10.07 -2.35
C SER A 75 -16.31 10.56 -1.37
N GLN A 76 -17.60 10.40 -1.69
CA GLN A 76 -18.73 10.85 -0.86
C GLN A 76 -19.26 9.77 0.10
N ASP A 77 -18.79 8.52 -0.04
CA ASP A 77 -19.24 7.39 0.75
C ASP A 77 -18.04 6.70 1.41
N ASN A 78 -17.90 6.87 2.72
CA ASN A 78 -16.82 6.30 3.53
C ASN A 78 -17.20 5.00 4.25
N THR A 79 -18.30 4.36 3.85
CA THR A 79 -18.87 3.18 4.54
C THR A 79 -18.26 1.85 4.11
N ASP A 80 -17.30 1.86 3.18
CA ASP A 80 -16.78 0.66 2.55
C ASP A 80 -15.24 0.65 2.45
N GLU A 81 -14.68 -0.45 1.97
CA GLU A 81 -13.24 -0.69 1.90
C GLU A 81 -12.48 0.31 1.00
N TYR A 82 -11.24 0.55 1.38
CA TYR A 82 -10.29 1.40 0.68
C TYR A 82 -9.09 0.59 0.17
N CYS A 83 -8.35 1.20 -0.75
CA CYS A 83 -6.95 0.90 -1.02
C CYS A 83 -6.16 2.17 -0.73
N THR A 84 -5.59 2.26 0.47
CA THR A 84 -5.01 3.51 0.98
C THR A 84 -3.51 3.48 0.85
N ILE A 85 -2.94 4.57 0.36
CA ILE A 85 -1.50 4.81 0.34
C ILE A 85 -1.17 5.69 1.53
N PHE A 86 -0.37 5.17 2.45
CA PHE A 86 0.32 5.94 3.48
C PHE A 86 1.73 6.25 2.98
N TYR A 87 2.21 7.47 3.23
CA TYR A 87 3.56 7.88 2.85
C TYR A 87 4.21 8.74 3.94
N GLU A 88 5.51 8.55 4.14
CA GLU A 88 6.29 9.31 5.11
C GLU A 88 6.43 10.77 4.64
N LYS A 89 5.77 11.69 5.33
CA LYS A 89 5.57 13.08 4.87
C LYS A 89 6.86 13.91 4.78
N GLU A 90 7.94 13.46 5.44
CA GLU A 90 9.26 14.07 5.35
C GLU A 90 10.05 13.63 4.11
N LYS A 91 9.68 12.50 3.51
CA LYS A 91 10.38 11.91 2.34
C LYS A 91 9.58 11.97 1.06
N VAL A 92 8.26 12.07 1.15
CA VAL A 92 7.35 11.98 0.01
C VAL A 92 6.41 13.18 -0.02
N GLU A 93 6.44 13.92 -1.12
CA GLU A 93 5.41 14.89 -1.48
C GLU A 93 4.44 14.24 -2.48
N LEU A 94 3.17 14.10 -2.10
CA LEU A 94 2.14 13.66 -3.03
C LEU A 94 1.74 14.81 -3.94
N THR A 95 1.88 14.60 -5.25
CA THR A 95 1.68 15.69 -6.23
C THR A 95 0.53 15.42 -7.19
N GLU A 96 0.34 14.16 -7.56
CA GLU A 96 -0.80 13.69 -8.32
C GLU A 96 -1.19 12.32 -7.79
N GLY A 97 -2.47 12.01 -7.82
CA GLY A 97 -2.95 10.70 -7.42
C GLY A 97 -4.41 10.52 -7.77
N GLY A 98 -4.86 9.28 -7.76
CA GLY A 98 -6.25 8.97 -7.96
C GLY A 98 -6.60 7.54 -7.57
N THR A 99 -7.90 7.29 -7.49
CA THR A 99 -8.46 5.95 -7.38
C THR A 99 -9.32 5.70 -8.61
N PHE A 100 -9.19 4.52 -9.20
CA PHE A 100 -10.02 4.08 -10.31
C PHE A 100 -10.56 2.68 -10.04
N TRP A 101 -11.66 2.35 -10.70
CA TRP A 101 -12.32 1.05 -10.58
C TRP A 101 -11.76 0.09 -11.62
N LEU A 102 -11.42 -1.11 -11.19
CA LEU A 102 -11.07 -2.21 -12.07
C LEU A 102 -12.38 -2.75 -12.66
N SER A 103 -12.85 -2.08 -13.70
CA SER A 103 -14.08 -2.38 -14.40
C SER A 103 -14.02 -1.89 -15.85
N GLU A 104 -15.04 -2.20 -16.64
CA GLU A 104 -15.23 -1.65 -17.99
C GLU A 104 -15.52 -0.12 -17.97
N SER A 105 -15.80 0.45 -16.80
CA SER A 105 -16.09 1.88 -16.59
C SER A 105 -15.23 2.44 -15.44
N PRO A 106 -13.90 2.52 -15.61
CA PRO A 106 -12.95 2.74 -14.51
C PRO A 106 -13.06 4.10 -13.82
N SER A 107 -13.72 5.08 -14.45
CA SER A 107 -13.99 6.41 -13.89
C SER A 107 -15.32 6.51 -13.14
N VAL A 108 -16.16 5.45 -13.16
CA VAL A 108 -17.48 5.45 -12.53
C VAL A 108 -17.37 4.82 -11.13
N PRO A 109 -17.63 5.60 -10.05
CA PRO A 109 -17.58 5.07 -8.69
C PRO A 109 -18.52 3.90 -8.47
N GLY A 110 -18.02 2.87 -7.80
CA GLY A 110 -18.77 1.65 -7.49
C GLY A 110 -19.03 0.73 -8.68
N SER A 111 -18.41 0.97 -9.85
CA SER A 111 -18.57 0.10 -11.01
C SER A 111 -17.99 -1.31 -10.78
N ILE A 112 -18.68 -2.31 -11.31
CA ILE A 112 -18.37 -3.73 -11.15
C ILE A 112 -18.33 -4.35 -12.55
N SER A 113 -17.35 -5.19 -12.82
CA SER A 113 -17.26 -5.96 -14.07
C SER A 113 -16.70 -7.36 -13.81
N TRP A 114 -16.69 -8.19 -14.86
CA TRP A 114 -16.07 -9.51 -14.87
C TRP A 114 -16.54 -10.46 -13.75
N GLY A 115 -17.80 -10.31 -13.31
CA GLY A 115 -18.42 -11.16 -12.29
C GLY A 115 -17.92 -10.92 -10.86
N ALA A 116 -17.22 -9.81 -10.59
CA ALA A 116 -16.81 -9.46 -9.24
C ALA A 116 -18.03 -9.27 -8.31
N LYS A 117 -17.90 -9.67 -7.05
CA LYS A 117 -18.99 -9.53 -6.04
C LYS A 117 -19.10 -8.12 -5.46
N ALA A 118 -18.04 -7.33 -5.59
CA ALA A 118 -17.94 -5.96 -5.09
C ALA A 118 -17.04 -5.13 -6.03
N PRO A 119 -17.10 -3.80 -5.97
CA PRO A 119 -16.23 -2.94 -6.77
C PRO A 119 -14.76 -3.18 -6.41
N CYS A 120 -13.95 -3.52 -7.40
CA CYS A 120 -12.50 -3.59 -7.25
C CYS A 120 -11.91 -2.22 -7.58
N ILE A 121 -11.00 -1.72 -6.76
CA ILE A 121 -10.33 -0.43 -6.98
C ILE A 121 -8.83 -0.58 -6.95
N ALA A 122 -8.16 0.35 -7.62
CA ALA A 122 -6.74 0.60 -7.48
C ALA A 122 -6.50 2.08 -7.16
N THR A 123 -5.58 2.35 -6.24
CA THR A 123 -5.13 3.71 -5.93
C THR A 123 -3.69 3.86 -6.39
N TRP A 124 -3.41 5.02 -7.00
CA TRP A 124 -2.08 5.36 -7.48
C TRP A 124 -1.70 6.76 -7.01
N ALA A 125 -0.40 6.95 -6.84
CA ALA A 125 0.22 8.21 -6.50
C ALA A 125 1.41 8.43 -7.43
N ILE A 126 1.68 9.71 -7.74
CA ILE A 126 2.91 10.21 -8.34
C ILE A 126 3.46 11.25 -7.37
N SER A 127 4.72 11.06 -6.99
CA SER A 127 5.51 12.04 -6.24
C SER A 127 6.52 12.70 -7.18
N TRP A 128 6.66 14.02 -7.10
CA TRP A 128 7.77 14.75 -7.71
C TRP A 128 8.73 15.21 -6.61
N GLU A 129 10.04 15.18 -6.88
CA GLU A 129 11.01 15.91 -6.06
C GLU A 129 11.27 17.30 -6.65
N LYS A 130 11.24 18.32 -5.81
CA LYS A 130 11.39 19.72 -6.19
C LYS A 130 12.86 20.16 -6.18
N GLN A 131 13.72 19.58 -7.03
CA GLN A 131 15.05 20.14 -7.40
C GLN A 131 15.79 19.34 -8.52
N GLY A 132 15.14 19.16 -9.67
CA GLY A 132 15.86 19.05 -10.96
C GLY A 132 16.13 17.66 -11.54
N ALA A 133 15.74 16.56 -10.87
CA ALA A 133 15.71 15.22 -11.48
C ALA A 133 14.27 14.69 -11.50
N LEU A 134 13.68 14.68 -12.69
CA LEU A 134 12.30 14.26 -12.92
C LEU A 134 12.21 12.72 -12.86
N GLU A 135 11.70 12.17 -11.77
CA GLU A 135 11.45 10.73 -11.68
C GLU A 135 10.00 10.42 -11.35
N PHE A 136 9.37 9.65 -12.24
CA PHE A 136 8.01 9.20 -12.10
C PHE A 136 8.00 7.88 -11.36
N LEU A 137 7.60 7.90 -10.10
CA LEU A 137 7.19 6.69 -9.41
C LEU A 137 5.69 6.51 -9.62
N LYS A 138 5.31 5.66 -10.58
CA LYS A 138 3.93 5.17 -10.70
C LYS A 138 3.85 3.84 -9.99
N LEU A 139 3.30 3.87 -8.79
CA LEU A 139 2.93 2.66 -8.07
C LEU A 139 1.43 2.45 -8.23
N ILE A 140 1.05 1.27 -8.70
CA ILE A 140 -0.35 0.87 -8.85
C ILE A 140 -0.61 -0.21 -7.82
N PHE A 141 -1.49 0.09 -6.87
CA PHE A 141 -1.78 -0.83 -5.78
C PHE A 141 -3.18 -1.41 -5.87
N ARG A 142 -3.21 -2.74 -5.71
CA ARG A 142 -4.31 -3.69 -5.85
C ARG A 142 -4.80 -3.93 -7.27
N ALA A 143 -4.57 -5.16 -7.72
CA ALA A 143 -5.68 -5.99 -8.17
C ALA A 143 -5.76 -7.15 -7.16
N LEU A 144 -6.94 -7.50 -6.65
CA LEU A 144 -7.12 -8.82 -6.05
C LEU A 144 -7.07 -9.82 -7.20
N CYS A 145 -5.86 -10.05 -7.70
CA CYS A 145 -5.56 -10.93 -8.80
C CYS A 145 -4.80 -12.09 -8.20
N LEU A 146 -5.49 -13.22 -8.07
CA LEU A 146 -4.83 -14.51 -8.03
C LEU A 146 -4.05 -14.65 -9.35
N CYS A 147 -2.78 -14.32 -9.29
CA CYS A 147 -1.88 -14.46 -10.42
C CYS A 147 -1.06 -15.71 -10.16
N TRP A 148 -1.14 -16.65 -11.09
CA TRP A 148 -0.21 -17.77 -11.12
C TRP A 148 1.17 -17.23 -11.52
N ASP A 149 2.10 -17.24 -10.58
CA ASP A 149 3.49 -16.93 -10.88
C ASP A 149 4.12 -18.14 -11.58
N ARG A 150 4.40 -17.98 -12.88
CA ARG A 150 5.03 -19.02 -13.69
C ARG A 150 6.46 -19.33 -13.26
N GLN A 151 7.16 -18.40 -12.62
CA GLN A 151 8.53 -18.60 -12.18
C GLN A 151 8.58 -19.43 -10.90
N THR A 152 7.79 -19.05 -9.90
CA THR A 152 7.75 -19.76 -8.61
C THR A 152 6.80 -20.95 -8.60
N GLN A 153 5.94 -21.10 -9.63
CA GLN A 153 4.89 -22.12 -9.71
C GLN A 153 3.93 -22.06 -8.51
N ASP A 154 3.59 -20.85 -8.08
CA ASP A 154 2.77 -20.61 -6.89
C ASP A 154 1.71 -19.52 -7.14
N LEU A 155 0.68 -19.51 -6.30
CA LEU A 155 -0.38 -18.51 -6.28
C LEU A 155 0.00 -17.39 -5.32
N HIS A 156 0.21 -16.19 -5.85
CA HIS A 156 0.41 -14.98 -5.05
C HIS A 156 -0.83 -14.09 -5.13
N ILE A 157 -1.24 -13.57 -3.97
CA ILE A 157 -2.46 -12.79 -3.83
C ILE A 157 -2.17 -11.28 -3.87
N ASP A 158 -1.04 -10.85 -3.31
CA ASP A 158 -0.64 -9.45 -3.24
C ASP A 158 0.64 -9.19 -4.03
N TRP A 159 0.71 -8.00 -4.64
CA TRP A 159 1.75 -7.64 -5.60
C TRP A 159 2.12 -6.17 -5.47
N ILE A 160 3.42 -5.86 -5.56
CA ILE A 160 3.92 -4.50 -5.78
C ILE A 160 4.20 -4.35 -7.27
N LEU A 161 3.30 -3.66 -7.98
CA LEU A 161 3.47 -3.35 -9.40
C LEU A 161 4.05 -1.96 -9.55
N PHE A 162 5.18 -1.87 -10.25
CA PHE A 162 5.87 -0.61 -10.52
C PHE A 162 6.15 -0.45 -12.01
N ARG A 163 6.18 0.80 -12.47
CA ARG A 163 6.58 1.14 -13.83
C ARG A 163 7.51 2.34 -13.82
N GLY A 164 8.74 2.14 -14.25
CA GLY A 164 9.75 3.19 -14.39
C GLY A 164 11.10 2.57 -14.74
N ARG A 165 11.80 3.08 -15.75
CA ARG A 165 13.06 2.50 -16.24
C ARG A 165 14.26 2.61 -15.30
N PRO A 166 14.25 3.39 -14.19
CA PRO A 166 15.45 3.42 -13.37
C PRO A 166 15.23 2.86 -11.94
N LEU A 167 14.01 2.37 -11.61
CA LEU A 167 13.76 1.63 -10.36
C LEU A 167 14.27 0.20 -10.50
N VAL A 168 15.18 -0.18 -9.61
CA VAL A 168 15.72 -1.54 -9.55
C VAL A 168 15.34 -2.14 -8.20
N PRO A 169 14.53 -3.22 -8.14
CA PRO A 169 14.29 -3.91 -6.88
C PRO A 169 15.62 -4.48 -6.38
N ALA A 170 16.03 -4.11 -5.17
CA ALA A 170 17.22 -4.62 -4.49
C ALA A 170 16.88 -5.65 -3.43
N LEU A 171 15.70 -5.55 -2.81
CA LEU A 171 15.18 -6.50 -1.84
C LEU A 171 13.69 -6.70 -2.09
N CYS A 172 13.23 -7.95 -1.97
CA CYS A 172 11.82 -8.31 -1.88
C CYS A 172 11.69 -9.38 -0.79
N GLU A 173 10.78 -9.15 0.15
CA GLU A 173 10.56 -10.02 1.30
C GLU A 173 9.05 -10.21 1.53
N VAL A 174 8.68 -11.44 1.90
CA VAL A 174 7.37 -11.75 2.49
C VAL A 174 7.54 -11.75 4.00
N ILE A 175 6.86 -10.83 4.68
CA ILE A 175 6.98 -10.63 6.13
C ILE A 175 6.13 -11.70 6.84
N ASN A 176 6.80 -12.56 7.59
CA ASN A 176 6.17 -13.62 8.39
C ASN A 176 6.21 -13.33 9.90
N ASP A 177 6.44 -12.06 10.26
CA ASP A 177 6.48 -11.62 11.65
C ASP A 177 5.11 -11.80 12.31
N ASN A 178 5.13 -12.31 13.53
CA ASN A 178 3.95 -12.58 14.33
C ASN A 178 4.26 -12.39 15.82
N ILE A 179 3.22 -12.15 16.59
CA ILE A 179 3.28 -12.10 18.05
C ILE A 179 2.43 -13.26 18.57
N ASP A 180 3.06 -14.18 19.30
CA ASP A 180 2.41 -15.37 19.87
C ASP A 180 1.61 -16.20 18.85
N GLY A 181 2.11 -16.32 17.61
CA GLY A 181 1.46 -17.04 16.52
C GLY A 181 0.34 -16.27 15.81
N VAL A 182 0.11 -15.00 16.17
CA VAL A 182 -0.86 -14.11 15.51
C VAL A 182 -0.15 -13.21 14.51
N TYR A 183 -0.55 -13.33 13.24
CA TYR A 183 0.01 -12.56 12.13
C TYR A 183 -0.75 -11.24 11.91
N PRO A 184 -0.09 -10.19 11.37
CA PRO A 184 -0.77 -8.94 11.02
C PRO A 184 -1.83 -9.15 9.93
N SER A 185 -1.67 -10.16 9.08
CA SER A 185 -2.62 -10.51 8.03
C SER A 185 -2.42 -11.96 7.58
N SER A 186 -3.49 -12.64 7.18
CA SER A 186 -3.43 -13.97 6.55
C SER A 186 -2.81 -13.94 5.15
N HIS A 187 -2.62 -12.76 4.57
CA HIS A 187 -1.98 -12.57 3.28
C HIS A 187 -0.45 -12.46 3.34
N PHE A 188 0.09 -12.23 4.54
CA PHE A 188 1.48 -11.81 4.79
C PHE A 188 1.86 -10.50 4.07
N PRO A 189 2.35 -9.48 4.80
CA PRO A 189 2.81 -8.26 4.14
C PRO A 189 3.97 -8.53 3.18
N ILE A 190 4.05 -7.79 2.09
CA ILE A 190 5.22 -7.81 1.21
C ILE A 190 5.97 -6.50 1.38
N PHE A 191 7.28 -6.59 1.54
CA PHE A 191 8.18 -5.46 1.62
C PHE A 191 9.18 -5.50 0.48
N ALA A 192 9.42 -4.35 -0.14
CA ALA A 192 10.40 -4.22 -1.21
C ALA A 192 11.23 -2.95 -1.04
N GLU A 193 12.51 -3.05 -1.31
CA GLU A 193 13.42 -1.91 -1.43
C GLU A 193 13.76 -1.72 -2.91
N PHE A 194 13.55 -0.50 -3.41
CA PHE A 194 13.95 -0.10 -4.74
C PHE A 194 15.13 0.85 -4.66
N LEU A 195 16.21 0.54 -5.36
CA LEU A 195 17.27 1.51 -5.57
C LEU A 195 16.75 2.63 -6.45
N LEU A 196 16.97 3.85 -5.96
CA LEU A 196 16.72 5.04 -6.73
C LEU A 196 17.93 5.32 -7.64
N PRO A 197 17.69 5.95 -8.79
CA PRO A 197 18.73 6.24 -9.75
C PRO A 197 19.68 7.31 -9.22
N ARG A 198 20.90 7.32 -9.76
CA ARG A 198 21.93 8.30 -9.38
C ARG A 198 21.56 9.75 -9.70
N SER A 199 20.47 10.01 -10.42
CA SER A 199 19.93 11.35 -10.66
C SER A 199 19.21 11.92 -9.46
N VAL A 200 18.60 11.08 -8.61
CA VAL A 200 17.90 11.52 -7.40
C VAL A 200 18.90 12.09 -6.40
N ARG A 201 18.50 13.15 -5.70
CA ARG A 201 19.26 13.80 -4.64
C ARG A 201 18.40 13.79 -3.38
N LEU A 202 18.98 14.11 -2.23
CA LEU A 202 18.18 14.43 -1.05
C LEU A 202 17.93 15.93 -1.09
N ALA A 203 16.69 16.34 -0.84
CA ALA A 203 16.39 17.74 -0.57
C ALA A 203 17.27 18.26 0.57
N GLU A 204 17.94 19.40 0.36
CA GLU A 204 18.67 20.07 1.42
C GLU A 204 17.68 20.51 2.50
N THR A 205 17.94 20.17 3.76
CA THR A 205 17.10 20.63 4.87
C THR A 205 17.18 22.16 4.92
N PRO A 206 16.06 22.90 4.85
CA PRO A 206 16.11 24.34 4.99
C PRO A 206 16.69 24.68 6.37
N SER A 207 17.75 25.50 6.35
CA SER A 207 18.47 26.01 7.52
C SER A 207 17.61 26.86 8.44
#